data_AF-G1AL53-F1
#
_entry.id   AF-G1AL53-F1
#
_cell.length_a   1.000
_cell.length_b   1.000
_cell.length_c   1.000
_cell.angle_alpha   90.00
_cell.angle_beta   90.00
_cell.angle_gamma   90.00
#
_symmetry.space_group_name_H-M   'P 1'
#
loop_
_entity.id
_entity.type
_entity.pdbx_description
1 polymer ?
#
loop_
_entity_poly.entity_id
_entity_poly.type
_entity_poly.pdbx_seq_one_letter_code
_entity_poly.pdbx_strand_id
1 'polypeptide(L)'
;CYTGNTWDTSICDSDTTCASECALEGADYEGTYGVTASDDSLTLKFVTQSEDKNIGSRLYLMEDDSTYKIFKPLNHEISFDVDVSNTPCGLNAAVYFVTMDADGGMSKYPTNKAGAKYGTGYCDSQCPRDLKFINGQANVEGWTPSTNDPNAGVGNHGSCCAEMDIW
;
A
#
# COMPACT_ATOMS: atom_id res chain seq x y z
N CYS A 1 9.30 14.97 -1.86
CA CYS A 1 8.00 14.84 -2.56
C CYS A 1 6.81 14.89 -1.61
N TYR A 2 6.77 14.07 -0.55
CA TYR A 2 5.63 14.05 0.38
C TYR A 2 6.13 13.92 1.82
N THR A 3 5.60 14.73 2.74
CA THR A 3 6.01 14.74 4.16
C THR A 3 4.78 14.94 5.04
N GLY A 4 4.64 14.12 6.09
CA GLY A 4 3.43 14.11 6.92
C GLY A 4 2.21 13.81 6.07
N ASN A 5 1.35 14.81 5.87
CA ASN A 5 0.16 14.73 5.04
C ASN A 5 0.14 15.72 3.87
N THR A 6 1.30 16.25 3.46
CA THR A 6 1.40 17.31 2.45
C THR A 6 2.42 16.99 1.36
N TRP A 7 2.09 17.34 0.11
CA TRP A 7 3.00 17.29 -1.03
C TRP A 7 3.88 18.55 -1.11
N ASP A 8 5.13 18.38 -1.54
CA ASP A 8 6.02 19.51 -1.85
C ASP A 8 5.65 20.11 -3.21
N THR A 9 4.87 21.20 -3.18
CA THR A 9 4.38 21.88 -4.39
C THR A 9 5.48 22.52 -5.26
N SER A 10 6.72 22.63 -4.78
CA SER A 10 7.84 23.07 -5.62
C SER A 10 8.32 21.97 -6.59
N ILE A 11 7.96 20.72 -6.31
CA ILE A 11 8.28 19.53 -7.12
C ILE A 11 7.00 18.96 -7.75
N CYS A 12 5.94 18.86 -6.96
CA CYS A 12 4.68 18.22 -7.31
C CYS A 12 3.60 19.27 -7.59
N ASP A 13 3.69 19.92 -8.75
CA ASP A 13 2.72 20.92 -9.22
C ASP A 13 1.54 20.32 -10.01
N SER A 14 1.72 19.11 -10.53
CA SER A 14 0.71 18.29 -11.22
C SER A 14 0.99 16.81 -10.97
N ASP A 15 -0.01 15.97 -11.23
CA ASP A 15 0.10 14.52 -11.03
C ASP A 15 1.20 13.90 -11.91
N THR A 16 1.37 14.40 -13.14
CA THR A 16 2.38 13.92 -14.07
C THR A 16 3.79 14.39 -13.73
N THR A 17 3.97 15.67 -13.38
CA THR A 17 5.30 16.20 -12.98
C THR A 17 5.78 15.48 -11.72
N CYS A 18 4.89 15.35 -10.74
CA CYS A 18 5.24 14.68 -9.49
C CYS A 18 5.65 13.22 -9.72
N ALA A 19 4.97 12.49 -10.60
CA ALA A 19 5.37 11.12 -10.94
C ALA A 19 6.71 11.01 -11.68
N SER A 20 7.11 12.02 -12.45
CA SER A 20 8.42 12.01 -13.12
C SER A 20 9.57 12.45 -12.21
N GLU A 21 9.31 13.36 -11.27
CA GLU A 21 10.33 13.93 -10.39
C GLU A 21 10.52 13.17 -9.07
N CYS A 22 9.58 12.27 -8.72
CA CYS A 22 9.60 11.50 -7.48
C CYS A 22 9.90 10.03 -7.72
N ALA A 23 10.48 9.39 -6.70
CA ALA A 23 10.76 7.96 -6.70
C ALA A 23 10.24 7.31 -5.41
N LEU A 24 9.95 6.01 -5.50
CA LEU A 24 9.75 5.14 -4.35
C LEU A 24 11.09 4.54 -3.95
N GLU A 25 11.35 4.49 -2.65
CA GLU A 25 12.59 3.95 -2.09
C GLU A 25 12.39 2.56 -1.48
N GLY A 26 13.50 1.92 -1.14
CA GLY A 26 13.49 0.66 -0.38
C GLY A 26 12.89 0.83 1.02
N ALA A 27 12.47 -0.29 1.62
CA ALA A 27 11.89 -0.34 2.95
C ALA A 27 12.77 -1.16 3.91
N ASP A 28 13.13 -0.58 5.06
CA ASP A 28 13.61 -1.34 6.21
C ASP A 28 12.40 -1.96 6.93
N TYR A 29 12.04 -3.17 6.52
CA TYR A 29 10.86 -3.89 7.00
C TYR A 29 10.87 -4.05 8.52
N GLU A 30 12.00 -4.45 9.12
CA GLU A 30 12.07 -4.71 10.56
C GLU A 30 12.20 -3.42 11.36
N GLY A 31 13.16 -2.55 11.00
CA GLY A 31 13.49 -1.36 11.78
C GLY A 31 12.46 -0.23 11.68
N THR A 32 11.92 0.03 10.49
CA THR A 32 10.94 1.10 10.28
C THR A 32 9.52 0.59 10.44
N TYR A 33 9.19 -0.58 9.88
CA TYR A 33 7.81 -1.04 9.78
C TYR A 33 7.43 -2.11 10.81
N GLY A 34 8.40 -2.71 11.52
CA GLY A 34 8.15 -3.77 12.50
C GLY A 34 7.54 -5.03 11.88
N VAL A 35 7.91 -5.30 10.63
CA VAL A 35 7.53 -6.48 9.87
C VAL A 35 8.67 -7.48 9.91
N THR A 36 8.39 -8.71 10.33
CA THR A 36 9.34 -9.82 10.26
C THR A 36 8.67 -11.06 9.67
N ALA A 37 9.44 -11.86 8.94
CA ALA A 37 9.00 -13.15 8.42
C ALA A 37 10.00 -14.24 8.87
N SER A 38 9.48 -15.41 9.23
CA SER A 38 10.28 -16.59 9.57
C SER A 38 9.53 -17.83 9.11
N ASP A 39 10.17 -18.63 8.25
CA ASP A 39 9.60 -19.81 7.62
C ASP A 39 8.25 -19.52 6.92
N ASP A 40 7.14 -19.97 7.49
CA ASP A 40 5.77 -19.78 7.00
C ASP A 40 4.96 -18.73 7.79
N SER A 41 5.62 -17.99 8.70
CA SER A 41 4.99 -16.98 9.56
C SER A 41 5.37 -15.54 9.18
N LEU A 42 4.40 -14.63 9.35
CA LEU A 42 4.55 -13.18 9.18
C LEU A 42 4.05 -12.48 10.45
N THR A 43 4.88 -11.61 11.04
CA THR A 43 4.51 -10.80 12.21
C THR A 43 4.47 -9.33 11.84
N LEU A 44 3.36 -8.66 12.15
CA LEU A 44 3.15 -7.23 11.91
C LEU A 44 2.96 -6.49 13.24
N LYS A 45 3.90 -5.63 13.61
CA LYS A 45 3.72 -4.75 14.78
C LYS A 45 2.83 -3.57 14.44
N PHE A 46 1.98 -3.19 15.40
CA PHE A 46 1.10 -2.03 15.21
C PHE A 46 1.84 -0.69 15.29
N VAL A 47 2.69 -0.47 16.29
CA VAL A 47 3.49 0.74 16.40
C VAL A 47 4.96 0.38 16.39
N THR A 48 5.71 0.99 15.47
CA THR A 48 7.17 0.86 15.38
C THR A 48 7.78 2.25 15.47
N GLN A 49 8.65 2.44 16.45
CA GLN A 49 9.35 3.71 16.65
C GLN A 49 10.77 3.59 16.11
N SER A 50 11.08 4.42 15.11
CA SER A 50 12.42 4.60 14.55
C SER A 50 12.79 6.09 14.61
N GLU A 51 13.36 6.67 13.55
CA GLU A 51 13.45 8.12 13.38
C GLU A 51 12.05 8.74 13.40
N ASP A 52 11.11 8.12 12.69
CA ASP A 52 9.68 8.44 12.70
C ASP A 52 8.87 7.33 13.39
N LYS A 53 7.64 7.70 13.78
CA LYS A 53 6.64 6.76 14.31
C LYS A 53 5.83 6.16 13.15
N ASN A 54 6.01 4.87 12.88
CA ASN A 54 5.17 4.11 11.96
C ASN A 54 3.95 3.50 12.67
N ILE A 55 2.81 3.46 11.97
CA ILE A 55 1.55 2.86 12.46
C ILE A 55 1.05 1.86 11.41
N GLY A 56 1.10 0.58 11.75
CA GLY A 56 0.62 -0.52 10.91
C GLY A 56 1.46 -0.75 9.66
N SER A 57 0.96 -1.62 8.80
CA SER A 57 1.52 -1.90 7.48
C SER A 57 0.46 -2.57 6.60
N ARG A 58 0.65 -2.51 5.28
CA ARG A 58 -0.09 -3.30 4.29
C ARG A 58 0.93 -4.00 3.41
N LEU A 59 0.79 -5.32 3.27
CA LEU A 59 1.71 -6.17 2.52
C LEU A 59 0.96 -6.98 1.49
N TYR A 60 1.67 -7.34 0.42
CA TYR A 60 1.17 -8.22 -0.63
C TYR A 60 2.09 -9.42 -0.74
N LEU A 61 1.52 -10.61 -0.91
CA LEU A 61 2.30 -11.81 -1.16
C LEU A 61 2.82 -11.78 -2.61
N MET A 62 4.12 -12.00 -2.78
CA MET A 62 4.78 -12.02 -4.08
C MET A 62 5.00 -13.46 -4.59
N GLU A 63 4.95 -13.66 -5.90
CA GLU A 63 5.41 -14.91 -6.54
C GLU A 63 6.93 -14.88 -6.71
N ASP A 64 7.46 -13.73 -7.12
CA ASP A 64 8.88 -13.43 -7.30
C ASP A 64 9.16 -11.94 -7.01
N ASP A 65 10.40 -11.49 -7.17
CA ASP A 65 10.83 -10.11 -6.87
C ASP A 65 10.10 -9.02 -7.69
N SER A 66 9.34 -9.37 -8.74
CA SER A 66 8.73 -8.43 -9.69
C SER A 66 7.24 -8.64 -9.91
N THR A 67 6.62 -9.68 -9.35
CA THR A 67 5.20 -9.99 -9.55
C THR A 67 4.50 -10.48 -8.29
N TYR A 68 3.24 -10.05 -8.12
CA TYR A 68 2.37 -10.52 -7.05
C TYR A 68 1.88 -11.95 -7.28
N LYS A 69 1.65 -12.68 -6.19
CA LYS A 69 0.99 -13.97 -6.22
C LYS A 69 -0.48 -13.79 -6.58
N ILE A 70 -0.89 -14.25 -7.76
CA ILE A 70 -2.30 -14.23 -8.18
C ILE A 70 -3.00 -15.53 -7.80
N PHE A 71 -4.02 -15.41 -6.96
CA PHE A 71 -4.87 -16.53 -6.55
C PHE A 71 -6.13 -16.62 -7.41
N LYS A 72 -6.62 -17.85 -7.63
CA LYS A 72 -7.91 -18.13 -8.29
C LYS A 72 -8.75 -18.99 -7.35
N PRO A 73 -9.36 -18.41 -6.30
CA PRO A 73 -9.94 -19.17 -5.21
C PRO A 73 -11.28 -19.84 -5.54
N LEU A 74 -11.90 -19.55 -6.69
CA LEU A 74 -13.19 -20.14 -7.04
C LEU A 74 -13.10 -21.68 -7.10
N ASN A 75 -13.92 -22.37 -6.30
CA ASN A 75 -13.90 -23.82 -6.12
C ASN A 75 -12.61 -24.36 -5.46
N HIS A 76 -11.89 -23.51 -4.72
CA HIS A 76 -10.75 -23.86 -3.90
C HIS A 76 -10.93 -23.37 -2.46
N GLU A 77 -10.07 -23.84 -1.56
CA GLU A 77 -10.02 -23.42 -0.17
C GLU A 77 -8.75 -22.60 0.08
N ILE A 78 -8.82 -21.64 1.00
CA ILE A 78 -7.69 -20.90 1.53
C ILE A 78 -7.74 -21.07 3.05
N SER A 79 -6.62 -21.51 3.61
CA SER A 79 -6.45 -21.72 5.05
C SER A 79 -5.19 -21.01 5.51
N PHE A 80 -5.25 -20.42 6.69
CA PHE A 80 -4.12 -19.82 7.39
C PHE A 80 -4.39 -19.86 8.89
N ASP A 81 -3.32 -19.92 9.68
CA ASP A 81 -3.38 -19.76 11.12
C ASP A 81 -3.12 -18.29 11.48
N VAL A 82 -3.81 -17.77 12.49
CA VAL A 82 -3.65 -16.38 12.94
C VAL A 82 -3.66 -16.29 14.47
N ASP A 83 -2.68 -15.59 15.02
CA ASP A 83 -2.65 -15.23 16.44
C ASP A 83 -3.10 -13.77 16.62
N VAL A 84 -4.34 -13.60 17.10
CA VAL A 84 -4.92 -12.30 17.45
C VAL A 84 -4.93 -12.01 18.95
N SER A 85 -4.22 -12.81 19.76
CA SER A 85 -4.19 -12.66 21.23
C SER A 85 -3.63 -11.30 21.68
N ASN A 86 -2.84 -10.65 20.83
CA ASN A 86 -2.26 -9.33 21.05
C ASN A 86 -2.96 -8.21 20.26
N THR A 87 -4.16 -8.45 19.74
CA THR A 87 -4.94 -7.48 18.95
C THR A 87 -6.15 -6.97 19.76
N PRO A 88 -6.01 -5.91 20.57
CA PRO A 88 -7.12 -5.38 21.36
C PRO A 88 -8.15 -4.64 20.50
N CYS A 89 -9.28 -4.27 21.11
CA CYS A 89 -10.33 -3.48 20.48
C CYS A 89 -9.79 -2.20 19.81
N GLY A 90 -10.31 -1.89 18.63
CA GLY A 90 -9.92 -0.70 17.86
C GLY A 90 -8.80 -0.95 16.84
N LEU A 91 -8.18 -2.13 16.84
CA LEU A 91 -7.32 -2.58 15.75
C LEU A 91 -8.07 -3.52 14.81
N ASN A 92 -7.63 -3.55 13.56
CA ASN A 92 -8.02 -4.55 12.58
C ASN A 92 -6.76 -5.19 11.99
N ALA A 93 -6.67 -6.52 12.09
CA ALA A 93 -5.62 -7.31 11.45
C ALA A 93 -6.28 -8.06 10.29
N ALA A 94 -6.14 -7.52 9.08
CA ALA A 94 -6.92 -7.96 7.92
C ALA A 94 -6.11 -8.89 7.00
N VAL A 95 -6.78 -9.92 6.48
CA VAL A 95 -6.30 -10.80 5.40
C VAL A 95 -7.40 -10.88 4.35
N TYR A 96 -7.12 -10.35 3.16
CA TYR A 96 -8.12 -10.18 2.11
C TYR A 96 -7.48 -10.28 0.73
N PHE A 97 -8.33 -10.47 -0.28
CA PHE A 97 -7.92 -10.48 -1.69
C PHE A 97 -8.47 -9.25 -2.40
N VAL A 98 -7.66 -8.68 -3.30
CA VAL A 98 -8.06 -7.61 -4.21
C VAL A 98 -7.67 -7.95 -5.63
N THR A 99 -8.38 -7.38 -6.61
CA THR A 99 -8.11 -7.61 -8.04
C THR A 99 -7.07 -6.65 -8.59
N MET A 100 -5.85 -6.72 -8.05
CA MET A 100 -4.69 -5.96 -8.53
C MET A 100 -4.03 -6.62 -9.75
N ASP A 101 -3.34 -5.83 -10.57
CA ASP A 101 -2.48 -6.34 -11.64
C ASP A 101 -1.22 -6.99 -11.05
N ALA A 102 -0.81 -8.13 -11.59
CA ALA A 102 0.33 -8.90 -11.07
C ALA A 102 1.65 -8.10 -11.10
N ASP A 103 1.82 -7.19 -12.05
CA ASP A 103 3.01 -6.34 -12.19
C ASP A 103 2.87 -4.98 -11.48
N GLY A 104 1.82 -4.79 -10.67
CA GLY A 104 1.51 -3.51 -10.04
C GLY A 104 1.07 -2.42 -11.03
N GLY A 105 0.66 -2.81 -12.24
CA GLY A 105 0.16 -1.92 -13.29
C GLY A 105 1.22 -1.40 -14.26
N MET A 106 2.47 -1.89 -14.21
CA MET A 106 3.56 -1.43 -15.08
C MET A 106 3.23 -1.56 -16.58
N SER A 107 2.63 -2.68 -16.99
CA SER A 107 2.25 -2.92 -18.38
C SER A 107 1.16 -1.98 -18.90
N LYS A 108 0.27 -1.51 -18.02
CA LYS A 108 -0.82 -0.57 -18.36
C LYS A 108 -0.37 0.89 -18.29
N TYR A 109 0.54 1.20 -17.38
CA TYR A 109 0.95 2.55 -17.05
C TYR A 109 2.47 2.70 -17.18
N PRO A 110 2.98 3.05 -18.38
CA PRO A 110 4.41 3.05 -18.66
C PRO A 110 5.23 4.01 -17.79
N THR A 111 4.61 5.01 -17.16
CA THR A 111 5.26 5.92 -16.20
C THR A 111 5.48 5.26 -14.83
N ASN A 112 4.75 4.18 -14.49
CA ASN A 112 5.08 3.34 -13.34
C ASN A 112 6.31 2.47 -13.66
N LYS A 113 7.47 2.89 -13.15
CA LYS A 113 8.72 2.13 -13.26
C LYS A 113 9.04 1.29 -12.03
N ALA A 114 8.26 1.42 -10.96
CA ALA A 114 8.50 0.76 -9.69
C ALA A 114 7.81 -0.62 -9.61
N GLY A 115 6.54 -0.69 -10.00
CA GLY A 115 5.81 -1.95 -10.13
C GLY A 115 5.58 -2.71 -8.83
N ALA A 116 5.23 -3.99 -8.97
CA ALA A 116 4.91 -4.85 -7.84
C ALA A 116 6.04 -4.95 -6.80
N LYS A 117 7.30 -4.89 -7.26
CA LYS A 117 8.51 -4.88 -6.43
C LYS A 117 8.49 -3.81 -5.32
N TYR A 118 7.86 -2.68 -5.59
CA TYR A 118 7.73 -1.55 -4.66
C TYR A 118 6.29 -1.34 -4.17
N GLY A 119 5.43 -2.36 -4.26
CA GLY A 119 4.10 -2.29 -3.66
C GLY A 119 3.07 -1.43 -4.42
N THR A 120 3.29 -1.13 -5.70
CA THR A 120 2.39 -0.24 -6.47
C THR A 120 1.12 -0.94 -6.97
N GLY A 121 0.10 -0.15 -7.31
CA GLY A 121 -1.09 -0.65 -8.03
C GLY A 121 -2.25 -1.08 -7.12
N TYR A 122 -2.20 -0.72 -5.83
CA TYR A 122 -3.28 -1.04 -4.90
C TYR A 122 -4.63 -0.47 -5.33
N CYS A 123 -5.67 -1.25 -5.06
CA CYS A 123 -7.06 -0.93 -5.25
C CYS A 123 -7.88 -1.79 -4.28
N ASP A 124 -9.09 -1.35 -3.91
CA ASP A 124 -10.05 -2.16 -3.16
C ASP A 124 -11.48 -1.67 -3.43
N SER A 125 -12.47 -2.20 -2.70
CA SER A 125 -13.89 -1.86 -2.91
C SER A 125 -14.26 -0.45 -2.46
N GLN A 126 -13.43 0.19 -1.65
CA GLN A 126 -13.63 1.54 -1.12
C GLN A 126 -13.18 2.62 -2.10
N CYS A 127 -12.53 2.24 -3.21
CA CYS A 127 -11.93 3.17 -4.15
C CYS A 127 -11.00 4.19 -3.47
N PRO A 128 -9.98 3.74 -2.71
CA PRO A 128 -9.14 4.57 -1.84
C PRO A 128 -8.52 5.74 -2.60
N ARG A 129 -8.69 6.93 -2.03
CA ARG A 129 -8.21 8.22 -2.57
C ARG A 129 -7.03 8.78 -1.78
N ASP A 130 -6.62 8.10 -0.72
CA ASP A 130 -5.43 8.37 0.09
C ASP A 130 -4.14 7.84 -0.55
N LEU A 131 -4.27 7.02 -1.60
CA LEU A 131 -3.14 6.53 -2.37
C LEU A 131 -2.40 7.70 -3.04
N LYS A 132 -1.09 7.74 -2.79
CA LYS A 132 -0.19 8.78 -3.30
C LYS A 132 0.10 8.64 -4.78
N PHE A 133 0.07 7.42 -5.31
CA PHE A 133 0.28 7.11 -6.72
C PHE A 133 -0.80 6.16 -7.22
N ILE A 134 -1.46 6.53 -8.32
CA ILE A 134 -2.51 5.74 -8.98
C ILE A 134 -2.21 5.78 -10.48
N ASN A 135 -2.28 4.63 -11.16
CA ASN A 135 -2.15 4.53 -12.62
C ASN A 135 -0.86 5.18 -13.20
N GLY A 136 0.26 5.08 -12.47
CA GLY A 136 1.54 5.65 -12.87
C GLY A 136 1.63 7.18 -12.79
N GLN A 137 0.68 7.83 -12.11
CA GLN A 137 0.69 9.25 -11.80
C GLN A 137 0.66 9.45 -10.28
N ALA A 138 1.08 10.62 -9.81
CA ALA A 138 0.82 11.02 -8.42
C ALA A 138 -0.67 11.37 -8.25
N ASN A 139 -1.09 11.64 -7.01
CA ASN A 139 -2.45 12.06 -6.68
C ASN A 139 -2.38 13.37 -5.88
N VAL A 140 -1.66 14.36 -6.40
CA VAL A 140 -1.41 15.65 -5.75
C VAL A 140 -2.51 16.66 -6.10
N GLU A 141 -3.11 16.57 -7.28
CA GLU A 141 -4.17 17.45 -7.70
C GLU A 141 -5.40 17.32 -6.79
N GLY A 142 -5.81 18.45 -6.19
CA GLY A 142 -6.93 18.49 -5.24
C GLY A 142 -6.66 17.83 -3.88
N TRP A 143 -5.39 17.54 -3.55
CA TRP A 143 -5.03 16.91 -2.29
C TRP A 143 -5.50 17.72 -1.07
N THR A 144 -6.28 17.07 -0.20
CA THR A 144 -6.78 17.62 1.05
C THR A 144 -6.18 16.84 2.22
N PRO A 145 -5.32 17.45 3.06
CA PRO A 145 -4.78 16.80 4.25
C PRO A 145 -5.88 16.36 5.21
N SER A 146 -5.73 15.18 5.81
CA SER A 146 -6.67 14.69 6.81
C SER A 146 -6.63 15.53 8.08
N THR A 147 -7.79 15.76 8.70
CA THR A 147 -7.91 16.52 9.95
C THR A 147 -7.58 15.70 11.20
N ASN A 148 -7.58 14.36 11.09
CA ASN A 148 -7.41 13.43 12.21
C ASN A 148 -6.29 12.40 11.97
N ASP A 149 -5.62 12.44 10.83
CA ASP A 149 -4.44 11.62 10.53
C ASP A 149 -3.30 12.52 10.02
N PRO A 150 -2.18 12.65 10.76
CA PRO A 150 -1.06 13.48 10.34
C PRO A 150 -0.27 12.92 9.15
N ASN A 151 -0.52 11.67 8.73
CA ASN A 151 0.21 10.98 7.67
C ASN A 151 -0.58 10.79 6.37
N ALA A 152 -1.89 11.08 6.40
CA ALA A 152 -2.81 10.80 5.30
C ALA A 152 -3.57 12.05 4.83
N GLY A 153 -4.14 11.95 3.64
CA GLY A 153 -5.00 12.94 3.03
C GLY A 153 -5.80 12.28 1.91
N VAL A 154 -6.49 13.08 1.11
CA VAL A 154 -7.40 12.61 0.07
C VAL A 154 -7.15 13.41 -1.20
N GLY A 155 -6.75 12.74 -2.28
CA GLY A 155 -6.58 13.34 -3.61
C GLY A 155 -7.85 13.25 -4.47
N ASN A 156 -7.82 13.79 -5.68
CA ASN A 156 -8.96 13.73 -6.61
C ASN A 156 -9.25 12.32 -7.13
N HIS A 157 -8.22 11.48 -7.24
CA HIS A 157 -8.33 10.14 -7.83
C HIS A 157 -8.45 9.06 -6.77
N GLY A 158 -9.22 8.00 -7.09
CA GLY A 158 -9.34 6.79 -6.29
C GLY A 158 -9.09 5.54 -7.14
N SER A 159 -8.72 4.43 -6.49
CA SER A 159 -8.36 3.18 -7.17
C SER A 159 -9.34 2.06 -6.81
N CYS A 160 -10.27 1.74 -7.70
CA CYS A 160 -11.35 0.78 -7.44
C CYS A 160 -11.05 -0.60 -7.99
N CYS A 161 -11.31 -1.66 -7.22
CA CYS A 161 -11.42 -3.01 -7.74
C CYS A 161 -12.27 -3.91 -6.83
N ALA A 162 -12.52 -5.16 -7.26
CA ALA A 162 -13.21 -6.12 -6.41
C ALA A 162 -12.32 -6.56 -5.25
N GLU A 163 -12.94 -6.72 -4.09
CA GLU A 163 -12.33 -7.09 -2.81
C GLU A 163 -13.09 -8.28 -2.22
N MET A 164 -12.36 -9.19 -1.58
CA MET A 164 -12.90 -10.31 -0.80
C MET A 164 -12.19 -10.34 0.55
N ASP A 165 -12.89 -9.84 1.57
CA ASP A 165 -12.43 -9.84 2.96
C ASP A 165 -12.58 -11.23 3.57
N ILE A 166 -11.46 -11.94 3.76
CA ILE A 166 -11.48 -13.27 4.40
C ILE A 166 -11.47 -13.12 5.92
N TRP A 167 -10.71 -12.15 6.43
CA TRP A 167 -10.55 -11.86 7.87
C TRP A 167 -10.27 -10.39 8.10
#